data_AF-A0A3D8L5C0-F1
#
_entry.id   AF-A0A3D8L5C0-F1
#
_cell.length_a   1.000
_cell.length_b   1.000
_cell.length_c   1.000
_cell.angle_alpha   90.00
_cell.angle_beta   90.00
_cell.angle_gamma   90.00
#
_symmetry.space_group_name_H-M   'P 1'
#
loop_
_entity.id
_entity.type
_entity.pdbx_description
1 polymer ?
#
loop_
_entity_poly.entity_id
_entity_poly.type
_entity_poly.pdbx_seq_one_letter_code
_entity_poly.pdbx_strand_id
1 'polypeptide(L)'
;MNKTVHVGNIFSGIFAAVLFAIGVLNMFLVHPVPGIAYLLLSFLYLPHANGIIRVRFGFSIPLVVKIILGIVIIMFTLGVSDLGDMID
;
A
#
# COMPACT_ATOMS: atom_id res chain seq x y z
N MET A 1 16.94 -14.71 20.22
CA MET A 1 15.67 -14.21 19.67
C MET A 1 15.52 -14.80 18.28
N ASN A 2 14.82 -15.94 18.15
CA ASN A 2 14.68 -16.65 16.88
C ASN A 2 13.86 -15.78 15.92
N LYS A 3 14.53 -15.02 15.05
CA LYS A 3 13.89 -14.34 13.94
C LYS A 3 13.61 -15.39 12.88
N THR A 4 12.56 -16.18 13.07
CA THR A 4 11.93 -16.91 11.97
C THR A 4 11.41 -15.85 11.03
N VAL A 5 12.18 -15.54 9.99
CA VAL A 5 11.79 -14.58 8.98
C VAL A 5 10.59 -15.19 8.27
N HIS A 6 9.38 -14.79 8.69
CA HIS A 6 8.17 -15.22 8.02
C HIS A 6 8.24 -14.65 6.61
N VAL A 7 8.36 -15.52 5.61
CA VAL A 7 8.50 -15.15 4.19
C VAL A 7 7.43 -14.13 3.77
N GLY A 8 6.21 -14.26 4.31
CA GLY A 8 5.13 -13.28 4.10
C GLY A 8 5.44 -11.86 4.59
N ASN A 9 6.23 -11.69 5.66
CA ASN A 9 6.65 -10.36 6.13
C ASN A 9 7.65 -9.69 5.18
N ILE A 10 8.48 -10.49 4.49
CA ILE A 10 9.42 -9.96 3.48
C ILE A 10 8.62 -9.45 2.27
N PHE A 11 7.71 -10.28 1.72
CA PHE A 11 6.87 -9.89 0.59
C PHE A 11 6.01 -8.67 0.89
N SER A 12 5.40 -8.62 2.08
CA SER A 12 4.61 -7.46 2.52
C SER A 12 5.48 -6.21 2.64
N GLY A 13 6.71 -6.33 3.15
CA GLY A 13 7.66 -5.22 3.24
C GLY A 13 8.12 -4.70 1.88
N ILE A 14 8.42 -5.59 0.94
CA ILE A 14 8.78 -5.22 -0.44
C ILE A 14 7.59 -4.53 -1.11
N PHE A 15 6.39 -5.09 -0.98
CA PHE A 15 5.17 -4.50 -1.55
C PHE A 15 4.89 -3.12 -0.97
N ALA A 16 5.07 -2.93 0.34
CA ALA A 16 4.98 -1.63 0.99
C ALA A 16 6.01 -0.62 0.43
N ALA A 17 7.26 -1.05 0.23
CA ALA A 17 8.30 -0.18 -0.33
C ALA A 17 7.98 0.25 -1.77
N VAL A 18 7.48 -0.67 -2.60
CA VAL A 18 7.02 -0.37 -3.97
C VAL A 18 5.86 0.62 -3.95
N LEU A 19 4.85 0.37 -3.11
CA LEU A 19 3.70 1.27 -2.95
C LEU A 19 4.10 2.67 -2.48
N PHE A 20 5.05 2.75 -1.56
CA PHE A 20 5.59 4.02 -1.09
C PHE A 20 6.26 4.79 -2.23
N ALA A 21 7.12 4.12 -3.01
CA ALA A 21 7.76 4.73 -4.16
C ALA A 21 6.74 5.20 -5.20
N ILE A 22 5.72 4.39 -5.52
CA ILE A 22 4.63 4.78 -6.43
C ILE A 22 3.88 5.99 -5.89
N GLY A 23 3.54 6.03 -4.60
CA GLY A 23 2.83 7.15 -3.99
C GLY A 23 3.62 8.47 -4.05
N VAL A 24 4.92 8.40 -3.77
CA VAL A 24 5.83 9.54 -3.90
C VAL A 24 5.90 10.01 -5.35
N LEU A 25 6.17 9.11 -6.30
CA LEU A 25 6.30 9.45 -7.71
C LEU A 25 4.99 10.01 -8.29
N ASN A 26 3.84 9.41 -7.98
CA ASN A 26 2.55 9.91 -8.45
C ASN A 26 2.22 11.29 -7.89
N MET A 27 2.69 11.63 -6.69
CA MET A 27 2.47 12.97 -6.12
C MET A 27 3.19 14.06 -6.92
N PHE A 28 4.35 13.75 -7.49
CA PHE A 28 5.16 14.69 -8.26
C PHE A 28 4.90 14.64 -9.78
N LEU A 29 4.57 13.47 -10.33
CA LEU A 29 4.53 13.24 -11.78
C LEU A 29 3.12 13.12 -12.36
N VAL A 30 2.10 12.80 -11.55
CA VAL A 30 0.76 12.49 -12.05
C VAL A 30 -0.30 13.35 -11.37
N HIS A 31 -0.63 13.04 -10.12
CA HIS A 31 -1.64 13.77 -9.37
C HIS A 31 -1.44 13.57 -7.85
N PRO A 32 -1.49 14.65 -7.05
CA PRO A 32 -1.22 14.58 -5.62
C PRO A 32 -2.22 13.72 -4.85
N VAL A 33 -3.50 13.71 -5.26
CA VAL A 33 -4.56 12.99 -4.54
C VAL A 33 -4.36 11.46 -4.55
N PRO A 34 -4.22 10.76 -5.71
CA PRO A 34 -3.84 9.35 -5.74
C PRO A 34 -2.48 9.08 -5.07
N GLY A 35 -1.50 9.97 -5.24
CA GLY A 35 -0.18 9.84 -4.64
C GLY A 35 -0.23 9.73 -3.11
N ILE A 36 -0.96 10.63 -2.45
CA ILE A 36 -1.17 10.61 -0.99
C ILE A 36 -1.88 9.31 -0.57
N ALA A 37 -2.89 8.87 -1.32
CA ALA A 37 -3.61 7.64 -1.01
C ALA A 37 -2.69 6.41 -1.03
N TYR A 38 -1.87 6.23 -2.07
CA TYR A 38 -0.90 5.14 -2.15
C TYR A 38 0.16 5.20 -1.04
N LEU A 39 0.62 6.41 -0.71
CA LEU A 39 1.60 6.63 0.34
C LEU A 39 1.03 6.20 1.71
N LEU A 40 -0.20 6.60 2.04
CA LEU A 40 -0.88 6.15 3.27
C LEU A 40 -1.11 4.64 3.29
N LEU A 41 -1.53 4.06 2.15
CA LEU A 41 -1.77 2.63 2.03
C LEU A 41 -0.48 1.80 2.17
N SER A 42 0.68 2.32 1.75
CA SER A 42 1.97 1.64 1.91
C SER A 42 2.26 1.27 3.37
N PHE A 43 1.90 2.15 4.32
CA PHE A 43 2.06 1.89 5.75
C PHE A 43 1.20 0.72 6.26
N LEU A 44 0.09 0.42 5.59
CA LEU A 44 -0.79 -0.70 5.92
C LEU A 44 -0.17 -2.07 5.61
N TYR A 45 0.73 -2.09 4.63
CA TYR A 45 1.46 -3.30 4.19
C TYR A 45 2.79 -3.48 4.92
N LEU A 46 3.18 -2.58 5.81
CA LEU A 46 4.36 -2.83 6.65
C LEU A 46 4.13 -4.07 7.52
N PRO A 47 5.14 -4.94 7.68
CA PRO A 47 4.99 -6.18 8.45
C PRO A 47 4.62 -5.93 9.92
N HIS A 48 4.96 -4.76 10.47
CA HIS A 48 4.62 -4.36 11.83
C HIS A 48 3.26 -3.63 11.95
N ALA A 49 2.62 -3.29 10.83
CA ALA A 49 1.39 -2.50 10.82
C ALA A 49 0.25 -3.19 11.59
N ASN A 50 0.09 -4.50 11.42
CA ASN A 50 -0.95 -5.25 12.12
C ASN A 50 -0.77 -5.20 13.65
N GLY A 51 0.48 -5.22 14.15
CA GLY A 51 0.76 -5.08 15.57
C GLY A 51 0.39 -3.70 16.10
N ILE A 52 0.78 -2.65 15.38
CA ILE A 52 0.47 -1.25 15.74
C ILE A 52 -1.04 -1.00 15.72
N ILE A 53 -1.73 -1.47 14.67
CA ILE A 53 -3.18 -1.29 14.51
C ILE A 53 -3.93 -2.07 15.58
N ARG A 54 -3.49 -3.29 15.91
CA ARG A 54 -4.10 -4.07 16.99
C ARG A 54 -3.97 -3.39 18.35
N VAL A 55 -2.81 -2.79 18.65
CA VAL A 55 -2.59 -2.07 19.91
C VAL A 55 -3.39 -0.77 19.97
N ARG A 56 -3.48 -0.03 18.86
CA ARG A 56 -4.14 1.29 18.84
C ARG A 56 -5.65 1.23 18.64
N PHE A 57 -6.15 0.28 17.85
CA PHE A 57 -7.56 0.19 17.45
C PHE A 57 -8.27 -1.08 17.93
N GLY A 58 -7.56 -2.03 18.54
CA GLY A 58 -8.16 -3.27 19.07
C GLY A 58 -8.52 -4.33 18.03
N PHE A 59 -8.34 -4.05 16.74
CA PHE A 59 -8.60 -5.02 15.65
C PHE A 59 -7.36 -5.29 14.80
N SER A 60 -7.32 -6.45 14.16
CA SER A 60 -6.28 -6.80 13.17
C SER A 60 -6.89 -6.77 11.78
N ILE A 61 -6.14 -6.27 10.79
CA ILE A 61 -6.59 -6.28 9.40
C ILE A 61 -6.47 -7.71 8.85
N PRO A 62 -7.58 -8.34 8.41
CA PRO A 62 -7.55 -9.67 7.82
C PRO A 62 -6.71 -9.69 6.55
N LEU A 63 -6.06 -10.83 6.26
CA LEU A 63 -5.28 -10.99 5.03
C LEU A 63 -6.13 -10.74 3.77
N VAL A 64 -7.37 -11.21 3.76
CA VAL A 64 -8.32 -11.01 2.65
C VAL A 64 -8.54 -9.53 2.35
N VAL A 65 -8.69 -8.70 3.39
CA VAL A 65 -8.87 -7.25 3.22
C VAL A 65 -7.63 -6.61 2.59
N LYS A 66 -6.42 -7.04 2.99
CA LYS A 66 -5.17 -6.58 2.36
C LYS A 66 -5.06 -7.00 0.89
N ILE A 67 -5.53 -8.19 0.53
CA ILE A 67 -5.52 -8.66 -0.85
C ILE A 67 -6.47 -7.81 -1.71
N ILE A 68 -7.70 -7.60 -1.24
CA ILE A 68 -8.69 -6.75 -1.93
C ILE A 68 -8.14 -5.33 -2.13
N LEU A 69 -7.58 -4.73 -1.08
CA LEU A 69 -6.93 -3.43 -1.17
C LEU A 69 -5.79 -3.41 -2.20
N GLY A 70 -5.00 -4.48 -2.29
CA GLY A 70 -3.90 -4.58 -3.24
C GLY A 70 -4.40 -4.59 -4.69
N ILE A 71 -5.48 -5.34 -4.95
CA ILE A 71 -6.14 -5.37 -6.26
C ILE A 71 -6.69 -3.99 -6.62
N VAL A 72 -7.40 -3.33 -5.69
CA VAL A 72 -7.96 -2.00 -5.90
C VAL A 72 -6.87 -0.98 -6.21
N ILE A 73 -5.76 -1.01 -5.48
CA ILE A 73 -4.59 -0.15 -5.72
C ILE A 73 -4.05 -0.37 -7.14
N ILE A 74 -3.86 -1.62 -7.56
CA ILE A 74 -3.33 -1.94 -8.89
C ILE A 74 -4.30 -1.41 -9.97
N MET A 75 -5.59 -1.65 -9.82
CA MET A 75 -6.60 -1.13 -10.76
C MET A 75 -6.60 0.40 -10.79
N PHE A 76 -6.44 1.06 -9.65
CA PHE A 76 -6.37 2.52 -9.58
C PHE A 76 -5.09 3.05 -10.23
N THR A 77 -3.94 2.38 -10.04
CA THR A 77 -2.69 2.79 -10.71
C THR A 77 -2.79 2.66 -12.23
N LEU A 78 -3.49 1.64 -12.73
CA LEU A 78 -3.72 1.46 -14.16
C LEU A 78 -4.78 2.43 -14.70
N GLY A 79 -5.89 2.62 -13.97
CA GLY A 79 -7.01 3.48 -14.39
C GLY A 79 -6.72 4.97 -14.28
N VAL A 80 -5.90 5.42 -13.33
CA VAL A 80 -5.48 6.84 -13.23
C VAL A 80 -4.57 7.22 -14.39
N SER A 81 -3.81 6.27 -14.95
CA SER A 81 -3.01 6.53 -16.16
C SER A 81 -3.91 6.88 -17.36
N ASP A 82 -5.08 6.24 -17.46
CA ASP A 82 -6.07 6.49 -18.53
C ASP A 82 -6.85 7.78 -18.28
N LEU A 83 -7.15 8.09 -17.01
CA LEU A 83 -7.82 9.34 -16.62
C LEU A 83 -6.92 10.57 -16.84
N GLY A 84 -5.60 10.42 -16.72
CA GLY A 84 -4.63 11.48 -17.02
C GLY A 84 -4.62 11.86 -18.51
N ASP A 85 -4.69 10.87 -19.40
CA ASP A 85 -4.71 11.06 -20.86
C ASP A 85 -6.04 11.66 -21.37
N MET A 86 -7.15 11.48 -20.65
CA MET A 86 -8.46 12.02 -21.04
C MET A 86 -8.70 13.48 -20.64
N ILE A 87 -7.84 14.06 -19.78
CA ILE A 87 -8.01 15.42 -19.24
C ILE A 87 -7.14 16.45 -19.99
N ASP A 88 -6.27 16.02 -20.92
CA ASP A 88 -5.48 16.90 -21.81
C ASP A 88 -6.29 17.40 -23.03
#